data_AF-A0A961CCP2-F1
#
_entry.id   AF-A0A961CCP2-F1
#
_cell.length_a   1.000
_cell.length_b   1.000
_cell.length_c   1.000
_cell.angle_alpha   90.00
_cell.angle_beta   90.00
_cell.angle_gamma   90.00
#
_symmetry.space_group_name_H-M   'P 1'
#
loop_
_entity.id
_entity.type
_entity.pdbx_description
1 polymer ?
#
loop_
_entity_poly.entity_id
_entity_poly.type
_entity_poly.pdbx_seq_one_letter_code
_entity_poly.pdbx_strand_id
1 'polypeptide(L)' 'TRINAACRQNGISYSRFIAGLKAAGVEVDRKVLADLAVAEPAAFAALVEVANKAEAA' A
#
# COMPACT_ATOMS: atom_id res chain seq x y z
N THR A 1 3.71 0.93 12.95
CA THR A 1 2.29 0.70 12.58
C THR A 1 2.21 -0.49 11.63
N ARG A 2 1.12 -1.27 11.65
CA ARG A 2 0.96 -2.50 10.84
C ARG A 2 1.24 -2.26 9.35
N ILE A 3 0.74 -1.15 8.82
CA ILE A 3 0.97 -0.72 7.44
C ILE A 3 2.47 -0.50 7.16
N ASN A 4 3.21 0.19 8.03
CA ASN A 4 4.65 0.39 7.82
C ASN A 4 5.42 -0.93 7.76
N ALA A 5 5.02 -1.93 8.54
CA ALA A 5 5.65 -3.24 8.50
C ALA A 5 5.37 -3.95 7.16
N ALA A 6 4.11 -3.95 6.70
CA ALA A 6 3.74 -4.53 5.42
C ALA A 6 4.37 -3.79 4.24
N CYS A 7 4.43 -2.46 4.25
CA CYS A 7 5.14 -1.67 3.24
C CYS A 7 6.63 -2.07 3.17
N ARG A 8 7.30 -2.18 4.33
CA ARG A 8 8.72 -2.61 4.38
C ARG A 8 8.93 -4.03 3.84
N GLN A 9 8.02 -4.96 4.13
CA GLN A 9 8.07 -6.32 3.60
C GLN A 9 7.95 -6.34 2.06
N ASN A 10 7.23 -5.36 1.49
CA ASN A 10 7.08 -5.19 0.04
C ASN A 10 8.09 -4.19 -0.55
N GLY A 11 9.13 -3.79 0.18
CA GLY A 11 10.20 -2.92 -0.32
C GLY A 11 9.81 -1.46 -0.59
N ILE A 12 8.64 -1.00 -0.12
CA ILE A 12 8.15 0.38 -0.33
C ILE A 12 8.08 1.14 0.99
N SER A 13 8.27 2.47 0.95
CA SER A 13 7.98 3.31 2.11
C SER A 13 6.49 3.62 2.18
N TYR A 14 5.95 3.83 3.38
CA TYR A 14 4.54 4.21 3.53
C TYR A 14 4.18 5.49 2.76
N SER A 15 5.08 6.48 2.76
CA SER A 15 4.87 7.73 2.04
C SER A 15 4.74 7.50 0.53
N ARG A 16 5.61 6.66 -0.05
CA ARG A 16 5.53 6.26 -1.47
C ARG A 16 4.28 5.46 -1.77
N PHE A 17 3.95 4.50 -0.90
CA PHE A 17 2.75 3.70 -1.05
C PHE A 17 1.48 4.56 -1.10
N ILE A 18 1.33 5.50 -0.15
CA ILE A 18 0.17 6.41 -0.13
C ILE A 18 0.19 7.38 -1.31
N ALA A 19 1.37 7.88 -1.71
CA ALA A 19 1.50 8.73 -2.89
C ALA A 19 1.06 7.99 -4.17
N GLY A 20 1.53 6.76 -4.35
CA GLY A 20 1.17 5.89 -5.48
C GLY A 20 -0.30 5.52 -5.50
N LEU A 21 -0.90 5.17 -4.36
CA LEU A 21 -2.34 4.92 -4.28
C LEU A 21 -3.16 6.17 -4.63
N LYS A 22 -2.73 7.35 -4.16
CA LYS A 22 -3.36 8.62 -4.50
C LYS A 22 -3.22 8.95 -6.00
N ALA A 23 -2.05 8.69 -6.58
CA ALA A 23 -1.81 8.86 -8.02
C ALA A 23 -2.64 7.89 -8.86
N ALA A 24 -2.86 6.66 -8.36
CA ALA A 24 -3.74 5.68 -8.96
C ALA A 24 -5.25 5.98 -8.77
N GLY A 25 -5.61 7.04 -8.05
CA GLY A 25 -7.01 7.37 -7.74
C GLY A 25 -7.68 6.40 -6.77
N VAL A 26 -6.90 5.63 -6.00
CA VAL A 26 -7.41 4.65 -5.04
C VAL A 26 -7.56 5.32 -3.67
N GLU A 27 -8.80 5.57 -3.25
CA GLU A 27 -9.10 5.96 -1.88
C GLU A 27 -9.05 4.75 -0.95
N VAL A 28 -8.17 4.80 0.04
CA VAL A 28 -8.07 3.77 1.09
C VAL A 28 -8.23 4.38 2.47
N ASP A 29 -9.05 3.74 3.30
CA ASP A 29 -9.10 4.03 4.73
C ASP A 29 -7.92 3.36 5.44
N ARG A 30 -7.18 4.12 6.25
CA ARG A 30 -6.00 3.61 6.97
C ARG A 30 -6.31 2.47 7.94
N LYS A 31 -7.50 2.43 8.55
CA LYS A 31 -7.90 1.34 9.45
C LYS A 31 -8.09 0.04 8.67
N VAL A 32 -8.85 0.12 7.58
CA VAL A 32 -9.10 -1.02 6.70
C VAL A 32 -7.78 -1.51 6.09
N LEU A 33 -6.92 -0.59 5.65
CA LEU A 33 -5.61 -0.93 5.10
C LEU A 33 -4.70 -1.62 6.14
N ALA A 34 -4.74 -1.18 7.41
CA ALA A 34 -3.95 -1.79 8.47
C ALA A 34 -4.41 -3.22 8.81
N ASP A 35 -5.71 -3.48 8.70
CA ASP A 35 -6.27 -4.81 8.92
C ASP A 35 -6.07 -5.70 7.69
N LEU A 36 -6.25 -5.17 6.47
CA LEU A 36 -5.95 -5.86 5.22
C LEU A 36 -4.48 -6.30 5.14
N ALA A 37 -3.56 -5.43 5.58
CA ALA A 37 -2.13 -5.73 5.62
C ALA A 37 -1.78 -6.96 6.47
N VAL A 38 -2.63 -7.33 7.44
CA VAL A 38 -2.43 -8.49 8.32
C VAL A 38 -3.29 -9.67 7.90
N ALA A 39 -4.55 -9.42 7.54
CA ALA A 39 -5.51 -10.45 7.16
C ALA A 39 -5.19 -11.06 5.79
N GLU A 40 -4.80 -10.22 4.82
CA GLU A 40 -4.58 -10.62 3.43
C GLU A 40 -3.30 -10.00 2.83
N PRO A 41 -2.12 -10.57 3.14
CA PRO A 41 -0.84 -10.08 2.62
C PRO A 41 -0.77 -10.05 1.09
N ALA A 42 -1.44 -10.99 0.42
CA ALA A 42 -1.50 -11.06 -1.04
C ALA A 42 -2.28 -9.88 -1.65
N ALA A 43 -3.41 -9.51 -1.05
CA ALA A 43 -4.19 -8.35 -1.47
C ALA A 43 -3.41 -7.05 -1.23
N PHE A 44 -2.70 -6.95 -0.10
CA PHE A 44 -1.82 -5.81 0.18
C PHE A 44 -0.68 -5.70 -0.84
N ALA A 45 -0.04 -6.81 -1.22
CA ALA A 45 1.00 -6.82 -2.25
C ALA A 45 0.49 -6.32 -3.61
N ALA A 46 -0.73 -6.72 -4.01
CA ALA A 46 -1.36 -6.21 -5.22
C ALA A 46 -1.57 -4.68 -5.19
N LEU A 47 -1.97 -4.12 -4.04
CA LEU A 47 -2.07 -2.67 -3.86
C LEU A 47 -0.71 -1.98 -3.95
N VAL A 48 0.36 -2.62 -3.43
CA VAL A 48 1.72 -2.09 -3.54
C VAL A 48 2.17 -2.06 -5.00
N GLU A 49 1.87 -3.09 -5.78
CA GLU A 49 2.14 -3.11 -7.23
C GLU A 49 1.40 -1.99 -7.97
N VAL A 50 0.13 -1.74 -7.64
CA VAL A 50 -0.64 -0.62 -8.20
C VAL A 50 0.00 0.71 -7.84
N ALA A 51 0.37 0.90 -6.56
CA ALA A 51 1.01 2.11 -6.09
C ALA A 51 2.37 2.36 -6.78
N ASN A 52 3.20 1.32 -6.94
CA ASN A 52 4.49 1.40 -7.63
C ASN A 52 4.33 1.78 -9.10
N LYS A 53 3.34 1.19 -9.79
CA LYS A 53 3.05 1.50 -11.19
C LYS A 53 2.58 2.95 -11.37
N ALA A 54 1.83 3.48 -10.42
CA ALA A 54 1.32 4.84 -10.47
C ALA A 54 2.34 5.91 -10.03
N GLU A 55 3.32 5.59 -9.19
CA GLU A 55 4.44 6.51 -8.87
C GLU A 55 5.41 6.68 -10.05
N ALA A 56 5.54 5.66 -10.90
CA ALA A 56 6.46 5.66 -12.04
C ALA A 56 5.93 6.41 -13.28
N ALA A 57 4.69 6.91 -13.24
CA ALA A 57 4.05 7.67 -14.31
C ALA A 57 4.00 9.16 -13.98
#